data_AF-A0A2X3BKX2-F1
#
_entry.id   AF-A0A2X3BKX2-F1
#
_cell.length_a   1.000
_cell.length_b   1.000
_cell.length_c   1.000
_cell.angle_alpha   90.00
_cell.angle_beta   90.00
_cell.angle_gamma   90.00
#
_symmetry.space_group_name_H-M   'P 1'
#
loop_
_entity.id
_entity.type
_entity.pdbx_description
1 polymer ?
#
loop_
_entity_poly.entity_id
_entity_poly.type
_entity_poly.pdbx_seq_one_letter_code
_entity_poly.pdbx_strand_id
1 'polypeptide(L)'
;MTKTIFIFSILLLLVAILSKVFGCALGAKICRYSNIEAIQIGTGMISRGEVALIVANKGIAMGLMLQEFLAPVVIMVVVTTIVTPILLKVVFKNRSKSVDLNLKANV
;
A
#
# COMPACT_ATOMS: atom_id res chain seq x y z
N MET A 1 12.93 -4.94 -24.36
CA MET A 1 12.49 -5.81 -23.25
C MET A 1 12.72 -5.17 -21.89
N THR A 2 13.95 -4.89 -21.47
CA THR A 2 14.24 -4.33 -20.13
C THR A 2 13.56 -2.98 -19.84
N LYS A 3 13.55 -2.05 -20.81
CA LYS A 3 12.89 -0.74 -20.66
C LYS A 3 11.37 -0.87 -20.44
N THR A 4 10.73 -1.76 -21.18
CA THR A 4 9.28 -2.01 -21.08
C THR A 4 8.91 -2.60 -19.72
N ILE A 5 9.69 -3.56 -19.22
CA ILE A 5 9.50 -4.18 -17.90
C ILE A 5 9.66 -3.14 -16.78
N PHE A 6 10.60 -2.20 -16.94
CA PHE A 6 10.82 -1.13 -15.96
C PHE A 6 9.63 -0.16 -15.90
N ILE A 7 9.14 0.27 -17.06
CA ILE A 7 7.94 1.12 -17.18
C ILE A 7 6.72 0.40 -16.61
N PHE A 8 6.56 -0.88 -16.93
CA PHE A 8 5.50 -1.72 -16.39
C PHE A 8 5.57 -1.83 -14.86
N SER A 9 6.76 -2.02 -14.29
CA SER A 9 6.95 -2.09 -12.84
C SER A 9 6.53 -0.80 -12.14
N ILE A 10 6.87 0.36 -12.71
CA ILE A 10 6.48 1.67 -12.16
C ILE A 10 4.96 1.86 -12.24
N LEU A 11 4.35 1.53 -13.39
CA LEU A 11 2.90 1.58 -13.54
C LEU A 11 2.18 0.64 -12.56
N LEU A 12 2.68 -0.58 -12.43
CA LEU A 12 2.14 -1.58 -11.51
C LEU A 12 2.23 -1.10 -10.07
N LEU A 13 3.34 -0.47 -9.68
CA LEU A 13 3.50 0.13 -8.36
C LEU A 13 2.50 1.27 -8.11
N LEU A 14 2.36 2.19 -9.06
CA LEU A 14 1.40 3.30 -8.94
C LEU A 14 -0.03 2.79 -8.81
N VAL A 15 -0.44 1.85 -9.67
CA VAL A 15 -1.77 1.24 -9.61
C VAL A 15 -1.96 0.47 -8.31
N ALA A 16 -0.95 -0.26 -7.83
CA ALA A 16 -1.02 -1.01 -6.58
C ALA A 16 -1.26 -0.10 -5.36
N ILE A 17 -0.60 1.05 -5.31
CA ILE A 17 -0.76 2.03 -4.24
C ILE A 17 -2.13 2.72 -4.35
N LEU A 18 -2.47 3.24 -5.53
CA LEU A 18 -3.72 3.98 -5.74
C LEU A 18 -4.94 3.09 -5.48
N SER A 19 -4.97 1.88 -6.04
CA SER A 19 -6.08 0.95 -5.85
C SER A 19 -6.31 0.60 -4.37
N LYS A 20 -5.23 0.40 -3.59
CA LYS A 20 -5.33 0.10 -2.16
C LYS A 20 -5.79 1.30 -1.35
N VAL A 21 -5.19 2.47 -1.58
CA VAL A 21 -5.56 3.68 -0.84
C VAL A 21 -7.00 4.07 -1.15
N PHE A 22 -7.38 4.17 -2.43
CA PHE A 22 -8.75 4.56 -2.80
C PHE A 22 -9.79 3.50 -2.46
N GLY A 23 -9.51 2.22 -2.75
CA GLY A 23 -10.45 1.13 -2.47
C GLY A 23 -10.74 0.98 -0.98
N CYS A 24 -9.71 0.97 -0.14
CA CYS A 24 -9.87 0.86 1.30
C CYS A 24 -10.42 2.16 1.93
N ALA A 25 -10.03 3.34 1.44
CA ALA A 25 -10.61 4.60 1.92
C ALA A 25 -12.10 4.72 1.59
N LEU A 26 -12.52 4.27 0.40
CA LEU A 26 -13.94 4.23 0.04
C LEU A 26 -14.71 3.24 0.93
N GLY A 27 -14.15 2.05 1.15
CA GLY A 27 -14.73 1.06 2.08
C GLY A 27 -14.87 1.61 3.51
N ALA A 28 -13.84 2.28 4.02
CA ALA A 28 -13.87 2.92 5.33
C ALA A 28 -14.93 4.04 5.40
N LYS A 29 -15.12 4.80 4.31
CA LYS A 29 -16.13 5.85 4.25
C LYS A 29 -17.56 5.30 4.29
N ILE A 30 -17.81 4.16 3.64
CA ILE A 30 -19.10 3.45 3.73
C ILE A 30 -19.35 2.99 5.18
N CYS A 31 -18.30 2.56 5.88
CA CYS A 31 -18.35 2.22 7.30
C CYS A 31 -18.40 3.44 8.26
N ARG A 32 -18.62 4.66 7.75
CA ARG A 32 -18.75 5.91 8.53
C ARG A 32 -17.49 6.36 9.28
N TYR A 33 -16.30 5.94 8.86
CA TYR A 33 -15.05 6.50 9.37
C TYR A 33 -14.80 7.92 8.85
N SER A 34 -14.07 8.74 9.61
CA SER A 34 -13.68 10.08 9.16
C SER A 34 -12.74 10.03 7.96
N ASN A 35 -12.67 11.08 7.14
CA ASN A 35 -11.78 11.10 5.97
C ASN A 35 -10.30 10.90 6.34
N ILE A 36 -9.88 11.34 7.54
CA ILE A 36 -8.53 11.15 8.04
C ILE A 36 -8.29 9.67 8.37
N GLU A 37 -9.23 9.03 9.06
CA GLU A 37 -9.17 7.61 9.39
C GLU A 37 -9.23 6.72 8.14
N ALA A 38 -10.03 7.09 7.15
CA ALA A 38 -10.12 6.38 5.87
C ALA A 38 -8.78 6.36 5.14
N ILE A 39 -8.04 7.48 5.11
CA ILE A 39 -6.69 7.55 4.53
C ILE A 39 -5.67 6.77 5.37
N GLN A 40 -5.78 6.79 6.70
CA GLN A 40 -4.94 5.99 7.61
C GLN A 40 -5.11 4.48 7.34
N ILE A 41 -6.34 4.03 7.20
CA ILE A 41 -6.67 2.64 6.86
C ILE A 41 -6.13 2.32 5.45
N GLY A 42 -6.39 3.17 4.46
CA GLY A 42 -5.93 2.95 3.09
C GLY A 42 -4.41 2.86 2.96
N THR A 43 -3.68 3.73 3.65
CA THR A 43 -2.21 3.73 3.64
C THR A 43 -1.61 2.56 4.43
N GLY A 44 -2.27 2.10 5.49
CA GLY A 44 -1.85 0.90 6.21
C GLY A 44 -2.01 -0.39 5.41
N MET A 45 -2.92 -0.42 4.43
CA MET A 45 -3.22 -1.60 3.61
C MET A 45 -2.39 -1.69 2.31
N ILE A 46 -1.40 -0.79 2.12
CA ILE A 46 -0.51 -0.79 0.95
C ILE A 46 0.46 -1.98 0.99
N SER A 47 0.95 -2.34 2.18
CA SER A 47 1.98 -3.38 2.34
C SER A 47 1.50 -4.72 1.78
N ARG A 48 2.23 -5.24 0.80
CA ARG A 48 2.04 -6.60 0.30
C ARG A 48 3.13 -7.49 0.90
N GLY A 49 2.79 -8.75 1.17
CA GLY A 49 3.70 -9.70 1.78
C GLY A 49 3.93 -10.93 0.91
N GLU A 50 4.26 -12.03 1.58
CA GLU A 50 4.50 -13.36 1.01
C GLU A 50 3.38 -13.85 0.10
N VAL A 51 2.12 -13.56 0.43
CA VAL A 51 0.94 -14.01 -0.35
C VAL A 51 1.01 -13.53 -1.80
N ALA A 52 1.52 -12.32 -2.05
CA ALA A 52 1.66 -11.81 -3.42
C ALA A 52 2.69 -12.62 -4.23
N LEU A 53 3.79 -13.05 -3.59
CA LEU A 53 4.82 -13.86 -4.23
C LEU A 53 4.35 -15.31 -4.44
N ILE A 54 3.61 -15.86 -3.49
CA ILE A 54 3.00 -17.20 -3.60
C ILE A 54 2.06 -17.24 -4.81
N VAL A 55 1.18 -16.24 -4.95
CA VAL A 55 0.24 -16.15 -6.09
C VAL A 55 0.99 -15.97 -7.41
N ALA A 56 2.03 -15.13 -7.45
CA ALA A 56 2.84 -14.97 -8.66
C ALA A 56 3.52 -16.28 -9.07
N ASN A 57 4.16 -16.99 -8.14
CA ASN A 57 4.80 -18.27 -8.40
C ASN A 57 3.79 -19.34 -8.84
N LYS A 58 2.61 -19.38 -8.21
CA LYS A 58 1.55 -20.30 -8.61
C LYS A 58 1.03 -19.98 -10.01
N GLY A 59 0.87 -18.70 -10.33
CA GLY A 59 0.48 -18.23 -11.67
C GLY A 59 1.48 -18.65 -12.75
N ILE A 60 2.78 -18.54 -12.47
CA ILE A 60 3.85 -19.02 -13.36
C ILE A 60 3.76 -20.54 -13.53
N ALA A 61 3.59 -21.30 -12.44
CA ALA A 61 3.47 -22.75 -12.49
C ALA A 61 2.24 -23.24 -13.27
N MET A 62 1.16 -22.45 -13.30
CA MET A 62 -0.05 -22.73 -14.08
C MET A 62 0.03 -22.22 -15.53
N GLY A 63 1.13 -21.59 -15.94
CA GLY A 63 1.28 -20.99 -17.26
C GLY A 63 0.46 -19.71 -17.48
N LEU A 64 -0.12 -19.14 -16.42
CA LEU A 64 -0.92 -17.91 -16.46
C LEU A 64 -0.07 -16.64 -16.42
N MET A 65 1.21 -16.76 -16.04
CA MET A 65 2.14 -15.65 -15.92
C MET A 65 3.51 -16.05 -16.47
N LEU A 66 4.13 -15.16 -17.25
CA LEU A 66 5.51 -15.37 -17.70
C LEU A 66 6.49 -15.12 -16.54
N GLN A 67 7.59 -15.86 -16.51
CA GLN A 67 8.59 -15.78 -15.45
C GLN A 67 9.27 -14.40 -15.35
N GLU A 68 9.32 -13.68 -16.47
CA GLU A 68 9.83 -12.30 -16.55
C GLU A 68 9.03 -11.28 -15.71
N PHE A 69 7.77 -11.58 -15.35
CA PHE A 69 6.97 -10.71 -14.47
C PHE A 69 7.26 -10.90 -12.98
N LEU A 70 8.03 -11.93 -12.60
CA LEU A 70 8.38 -12.16 -11.20
C LEU A 70 9.21 -11.00 -10.63
N ALA A 71 10.20 -10.51 -11.37
CA ALA A 71 11.05 -9.42 -10.93
C ALA A 71 10.28 -8.10 -10.67
N PRO A 72 9.41 -7.61 -11.59
CA PRO A 72 8.49 -6.50 -11.32
C PRO A 72 7.65 -6.67 -10.06
N VAL A 73 7.09 -7.87 -9.84
CA VAL A 73 6.25 -8.14 -8.66
C VAL A 73 7.06 -8.07 -7.38
N VAL A 74 8.25 -8.68 -7.35
CA VAL A 74 9.16 -8.62 -6.20
C VAL A 74 9.54 -7.17 -5.88
N ILE A 75 9.92 -6.38 -6.89
CA ILE A 75 10.25 -4.96 -6.72
C ILE A 75 9.05 -4.21 -6.12
N MET A 76 7.84 -4.44 -6.63
CA MET A 76 6.64 -3.81 -6.08
C MET A 76 6.40 -4.20 -4.61
N VAL A 77 6.54 -5.47 -4.24
CA VAL A 77 6.37 -5.93 -2.85
C VAL A 77 7.37 -5.26 -1.91
N VAL A 78 8.65 -5.23 -2.27
CA VAL A 78 9.70 -4.63 -1.43
C VAL A 78 9.48 -3.12 -1.29
N VAL A 79 9.26 -2.42 -2.41
CA VAL A 79 9.07 -0.97 -2.41
C VAL A 79 7.82 -0.58 -1.62
N THR A 80 6.69 -1.25 -1.84
CA THR A 80 5.44 -0.96 -1.07
C THR A 80 5.63 -1.21 0.42
N THR A 81 6.36 -2.25 0.81
CA THR A 81 6.64 -2.56 2.22
C THR A 81 7.47 -1.49 2.91
N ILE A 82 8.51 -0.96 2.25
CA ILE A 82 9.36 0.11 2.80
C ILE A 82 8.61 1.45 2.82
N VAL A 83 7.81 1.73 1.79
CA VAL A 83 7.03 2.98 1.67
C VAL A 83 5.92 3.06 2.73
N THR A 84 5.30 1.94 3.08
CA THR A 84 4.17 1.88 4.03
C THR A 84 4.45 2.54 5.39
N PRO A 85 5.51 2.17 6.17
CA PRO A 85 5.78 2.80 7.47
C PRO A 85 6.09 4.30 7.36
N ILE A 86 6.70 4.75 6.25
CA ILE A 86 7.00 6.16 5.99
C ILE A 86 5.69 6.94 5.80
N LEU A 87 4.79 6.44 4.94
CA LEU A 87 3.47 7.05 4.73
C LEU A 87 2.64 7.05 6.01
N LEU A 88 2.61 5.92 6.73
CA LEU A 88 1.90 5.83 8.00
C LEU A 88 2.39 6.88 8.99
N LYS A 89 3.71 7.06 9.15
CA LYS A 89 4.26 8.08 10.04
C LYS A 89 3.78 9.49 9.68
N VAL A 90 3.65 9.79 8.39
CA VAL A 90 3.14 11.10 7.90
C VAL A 90 1.65 11.26 8.20
N VAL A 91 0.82 10.25 7.89
CA VAL A 91 -0.65 10.33 8.07
C VAL A 91 -1.05 10.31 9.55
N PHE A 92 -0.27 9.66 10.41
CA PHE A 92 -0.54 9.62 11.87
C PHE A 92 0.03 10.84 12.62
N LYS A 93 0.91 11.64 12.01
CA LYS A 93 1.52 12.84 12.66
C LYS A 93 0.49 13.85 13.17
N ASN A 94 -0.67 13.97 12.52
CA ASN A 94 -1.74 14.89 12.95
C ASN A 94 -2.54 14.42 14.17
N ARG A 95 -2.56 13.11 14.50
CA ARG A 95 -3.24 12.60 15.71
C ARG A 95 -2.40 12.79 16.98
N SER A 96 -1.07 12.70 16.89
CA SER A 96 -0.19 12.95 18.03
C SER A 96 -0.41 14.37 18.56
N LYS A 97 -0.46 15.35 17.65
CA LYS A 97 -0.62 16.76 18.04
C LYS A 97 -1.95 17.03 18.77
N SER A 98 -3.05 16.39 18.38
CA SER A 98 -4.36 16.57 19.04
C SER A 98 -4.49 15.82 20.37
N VAL A 99 -3.85 14.66 20.52
CA VAL A 99 -3.80 13.92 21.80
C VAL A 99 -2.91 14.65 22.81
N ASP A 100 -1.73 15.12 22.39
CA ASP A 100 -0.80 15.86 23.25
C ASP A 100 -1.38 17.22 23.69
N LEU A 101 -2.16 17.90 22.83
CA LEU A 101 -2.86 19.14 23.21
C LEU A 101 -3.99 18.90 24.21
N ASN A 102 -4.76 17.80 24.09
CA ASN A 102 -5.81 17.47 25.05
C ASN A 102 -5.24 17.04 26.42
N LEU A 103 -4.10 16.35 26.43
CA LEU A 103 -3.38 16.02 27.66
C LEU A 103 -2.83 17.25 28.38
N LYS A 104 -2.35 18.27 27.66
CA LYS A 104 -1.89 19.53 28.26
C LYS A 104 -3.01 20.47 28.69
N ALA A 105 -4.19 20.37 28.10
CA ALA A 105 -5.34 21.20 28.47
C ALA A 105 -6.10 20.66 29.69
N ASN A 106 -5.84 19.40 30.08
CA ASN A 106 -6.51 18.70 31.17
C ASN A 106 -5.57 18.43 32.37
N VAL A 107 -4.43 19.16 32.43
CA VAL A 107 -3.45 19.19 33.53
C VAL A 107 -3.26 20.62 33.98
#